data_AF-J9E792-F1
#
_entry.id   AF-J9E792-F1
#
_cell.length_a   1.000
_cell.length_b   1.000
_cell.length_c   1.000
_cell.angle_alpha   90.00
_cell.angle_beta   90.00
_cell.angle_gamma   90.00
#
_symmetry.space_group_name_H-M   'P 1'
#
loop_
_entity.id
_entity.type
_entity.pdbx_description
1 polymer ?
#
loop_
_entity_poly.entity_id
_entity_poly.type
_entity_poly.pdbx_seq_one_letter_code
_entity_poly.pdbx_strand_id
1 'polypeptide(L)'
;MGNNQNTMGKNNNRKQKVVQNGPFRRVKTSKDELRDKFRDNSYRTKAYDQWGRKAYEDMKNVQGKGFRHEKTKKKRGCYSGGSGAKIDTSSHSIKFSSDTD
;
A
#
# COMPACT_ATOMS: atom_id res chain seq x y z
N MET A 1 24.54 46.39 29.48
CA MET A 1 23.38 46.91 30.25
C MET A 1 22.20 46.94 29.30
N GLY A 2 21.07 46.27 29.46
CA GLY A 2 20.56 45.30 30.42
C GLY A 2 19.20 44.85 29.85
N ASN A 3 18.99 43.53 29.77
CA ASN A 3 17.77 42.88 29.27
C ASN A 3 16.56 43.19 30.15
N ASN A 4 15.36 43.28 29.56
CA ASN A 4 14.15 42.86 30.26
C ASN A 4 13.28 41.98 29.34
N GLN A 5 13.07 40.74 29.79
CA GLN A 5 12.41 39.66 29.08
C GLN A 5 10.96 39.58 29.57
N ASN A 6 10.00 39.59 28.65
CA ASN A 6 8.63 39.15 28.95
C ASN A 6 8.47 37.69 28.46
N THR A 7 8.62 36.76 29.39
CA THR A 7 8.38 35.33 29.25
C THR A 7 6.92 35.00 29.60
N MET A 8 6.05 34.84 28.61
CA MET A 8 4.77 34.17 28.84
C MET A 8 4.93 32.66 28.62
N GLY A 9 5.06 31.96 29.76
CA GLY A 9 5.10 30.50 29.83
C GLY A 9 3.76 29.84 29.56
N LYS A 10 3.81 28.80 28.72
CA LYS A 10 3.14 27.49 28.80
C LYS A 10 1.75 27.45 29.46
N ASN A 11 0.73 27.19 28.65
CA ASN A 11 -0.41 26.37 29.07
C ASN A 11 -0.78 25.32 28.00
N ASN A 12 -0.17 24.15 28.18
CA ASN A 12 -0.62 22.79 27.90
C ASN A 12 -1.96 22.62 27.15
N ASN A 13 -1.96 22.78 25.83
CA ASN A 13 -2.99 22.21 24.98
C ASN A 13 -2.72 20.70 24.82
N ARG A 14 -3.16 19.92 25.81
CA ARG A 14 -3.36 18.47 25.64
C ARG A 14 -4.46 18.31 24.60
N LYS A 15 -4.08 18.29 23.32
CA LYS A 15 -4.93 17.79 22.23
C LYS A 15 -5.24 16.33 22.56
N GLN A 16 -6.32 16.11 23.30
CA GLN A 16 -6.96 14.80 23.39
C GLN A 16 -7.20 14.39 21.93
N LYS A 17 -6.51 13.33 21.49
CA LYS A 17 -6.76 12.73 20.18
C LYS A 17 -8.26 12.43 20.16
N VAL A 18 -9.02 13.17 19.38
CA VAL A 18 -10.42 12.86 19.10
C VAL A 18 -10.40 11.42 18.59
N VAL A 19 -10.89 10.49 19.41
CA VAL A 19 -11.06 9.10 19.02
C VAL A 19 -12.14 9.14 17.95
N GLN A 20 -11.70 9.16 16.69
CA GLN A 20 -12.61 9.13 15.55
C GLN A 20 -13.45 7.86 15.71
N ASN A 21 -14.77 8.01 15.79
CA ASN A 21 -15.70 6.90 15.87
C ASN A 21 -15.60 6.08 14.59
N GLY A 22 -14.70 5.10 14.58
CA GLY A 22 -14.59 4.13 13.51
C GLY A 22 -15.85 3.27 13.46
N PRO A 23 -16.18 2.69 12.29
CA PRO A 23 -17.29 1.75 12.18
C PRO A 23 -17.10 0.59 13.16
N PHE A 24 -18.20 0.04 13.71
CA PHE A 24 -18.15 -1.11 14.60
C PHE A 24 -17.41 -2.28 13.94
N ARG A 25 -16.51 -2.92 14.70
CA ARG A 25 -15.77 -4.12 14.29
C ARG A 25 -15.72 -5.10 15.45
N ARG A 26 -16.05 -6.37 15.20
CA ARG A 26 -15.97 -7.45 16.19
C ARG A 26 -14.51 -7.75 16.57
N VAL A 27 -13.63 -7.80 15.58
CA VAL A 27 -12.18 -8.01 15.76
C VAL A 27 -11.46 -6.73 15.36
N LYS A 28 -10.65 -6.18 16.27
CA LYS A 28 -9.77 -5.04 16.00
C LYS A 28 -8.39 -5.62 15.69
N THR A 29 -8.01 -5.68 14.42
CA THR A 29 -6.68 -6.13 14.02
C THR A 29 -5.86 -4.95 13.52
N SER A 30 -4.65 -4.75 14.06
CA SER A 30 -3.68 -3.79 13.53
C SER A 30 -2.88 -4.41 12.38
N LYS A 31 -2.37 -3.57 11.48
CA LYS A 31 -1.42 -4.01 10.44
C LYS A 31 -0.21 -4.72 11.04
N ASP A 32 0.20 -4.31 12.24
CA ASP A 32 1.38 -4.85 12.94
C ASP A 32 1.15 -6.27 13.47
N GLU A 33 -0.10 -6.69 13.67
CA GLU A 33 -0.44 -8.05 14.13
C GLU A 33 -0.42 -9.06 12.97
N LEU A 34 -0.41 -8.59 11.73
CA LEU A 34 -0.28 -9.46 10.55
C LEU A 34 1.17 -9.92 10.39
N ARG A 35 1.37 -11.15 9.91
CA ARG A 35 2.68 -11.65 9.47
C ARG A 35 3.25 -10.75 8.38
N ASP A 36 4.56 -10.54 8.35
CA ASP A 36 5.24 -9.63 7.41
C ASP A 36 4.81 -9.81 5.95
N LYS A 37 4.65 -11.06 5.51
CA LYS A 37 4.18 -11.42 4.16
C LYS A 37 2.82 -10.79 3.78
N PHE A 38 1.96 -10.48 4.76
CA PHE A 38 0.60 -9.97 4.57
C PHE A 38 0.42 -8.51 4.97
N ARG A 39 1.49 -7.85 5.44
CA ARG A 39 1.43 -6.44 5.86
C ARG A 39 1.29 -5.48 4.67
N ASP A 40 1.74 -5.88 3.49
CA ASP A 40 1.72 -5.04 2.29
C ASP A 40 1.20 -5.81 1.06
N ASN A 41 0.20 -5.23 0.39
CA ASN A 41 -0.45 -5.76 -0.80
C ASN A 41 0.14 -5.17 -2.11
N SER A 42 1.18 -4.34 -2.02
CA SER A 42 1.83 -3.74 -3.18
C SER A 42 2.47 -4.79 -4.11
N TYR A 43 2.65 -4.44 -5.39
CA TYR A 43 3.37 -5.29 -6.34
C TYR A 43 4.83 -5.55 -5.90
N ARG A 44 5.40 -4.69 -5.03
CA ARG A 44 6.78 -4.80 -4.54
C ARG A 44 6.95 -6.00 -3.62
N THR A 45 5.93 -6.27 -2.79
CA THR A 45 5.91 -7.43 -1.90
C THR A 45 5.65 -8.73 -2.66
N LYS A 46 4.89 -8.65 -3.76
CA LYS A 46 4.60 -9.79 -4.64
C LYS A 46 5.72 -9.99 -5.68
N ALA A 47 6.91 -10.38 -5.22
CA ALA A 47 8.10 -10.51 -6.07
C ALA A 47 7.92 -11.45 -7.28
N TYR A 48 7.00 -12.42 -7.19
CA TYR A 48 6.67 -13.36 -8.25
C TYR A 48 5.79 -12.77 -9.37
N ASP A 49 5.06 -11.69 -9.08
CA ASP A 49 4.10 -11.10 -10.02
C ASP A 49 4.81 -10.18 -11.03
N GLN A 50 5.40 -10.79 -12.06
CA GLN A 50 6.06 -10.08 -13.15
C GLN A 50 5.09 -9.18 -13.94
N TRP A 51 3.81 -9.57 -14.01
CA TRP A 51 2.77 -8.80 -14.69
C TRP A 51 2.42 -7.54 -13.90
N GLY A 52 2.24 -7.66 -12.58
CA GLY A 52 2.03 -6.55 -11.67
C GLY A 52 3.20 -5.56 -11.67
N ARG A 53 4.45 -6.06 -11.67
CA ARG A 53 5.65 -5.22 -11.79
C ARG A 53 5.66 -4.44 -13.10
N LYS A 54 5.42 -5.11 -14.23
CA LYS A 54 5.37 -4.48 -15.55
C LYS A 54 4.27 -3.42 -15.64
N ALA A 55 3.08 -3.74 -15.15
CA ALA A 55 1.95 -2.80 -15.12
C ALA A 55 2.29 -1.54 -14.29
N TYR A 56 2.95 -1.71 -13.15
CA TYR A 56 3.45 -0.57 -12.37
C TYR A 56 4.48 0.25 -13.15
N GLU A 57 5.48 -0.39 -13.76
CA GLU A 57 6.50 0.31 -14.55
C GLU A 57 5.91 1.12 -15.70
N ASP A 58 4.90 0.56 -16.37
CA ASP A 58 4.18 1.20 -17.47
C ASP A 58 3.36 2.42 -17.04
N MET A 59 2.83 2.42 -15.81
CA MET A 59 1.77 3.35 -15.39
C MET A 59 2.19 4.28 -14.23
N LYS A 60 3.34 4.02 -13.57
CA LYS A 60 3.79 4.77 -12.38
C LYS A 60 3.92 6.28 -12.59
N ASN A 61 4.29 6.70 -13.80
CA ASN A 61 4.55 8.11 -14.12
C ASN A 61 3.29 8.85 -14.60
N VAL A 62 2.14 8.17 -14.72
CA VAL A 62 0.93 8.76 -15.30
C VAL A 62 -0.16 8.87 -14.24
N GLN A 63 -0.69 10.09 -14.09
CA GLN A 63 -1.74 10.41 -13.13
C GLN A 63 -2.87 11.23 -13.79
N GLY A 64 -4.04 11.28 -13.15
CA GLY A 64 -5.17 12.11 -13.57
C GLY A 64 -5.71 11.76 -14.98
N LYS A 65 -6.11 12.78 -15.74
CA LYS A 65 -6.71 12.64 -17.10
C LYS A 65 -5.78 11.91 -18.08
N GLY A 66 -4.47 12.07 -17.94
CA GLY A 66 -3.47 11.39 -18.77
C GLY A 66 -3.53 9.87 -18.67
N PHE A 67 -3.99 9.35 -17.52
CA PHE A 67 -4.08 7.91 -17.27
C PHE A 67 -4.99 7.19 -18.27
N ARG A 68 -6.11 7.80 -18.67
CA ARG A 68 -7.02 7.20 -19.64
C ARG A 68 -6.34 7.01 -20.99
N HIS A 69 -5.60 8.03 -21.44
CA HIS A 69 -4.87 7.99 -22.70
C HIS A 69 -3.74 6.96 -22.64
N GLU A 70 -2.94 6.97 -21.57
CA GLU A 70 -1.83 6.03 -21.41
C GLU A 70 -2.31 4.59 -21.32
N LYS A 71 -3.34 4.32 -20.50
CA LYS A 71 -3.98 3.00 -20.42
C LYS A 71 -4.45 2.53 -21.81
N THR A 72 -5.05 3.42 -22.61
CA THR A 72 -5.53 3.08 -23.95
C THR A 72 -4.39 2.79 -24.92
N LYS A 73 -3.31 3.57 -24.88
CA LYS A 73 -2.09 3.33 -25.67
C LYS A 73 -1.46 1.97 -25.31
N LYS A 74 -1.23 1.71 -24.02
CA LYS A 74 -0.70 0.44 -23.51
C LYS A 74 -1.60 -0.73 -23.91
N LYS A 75 -2.92 -0.61 -23.74
CA LYS A 75 -3.88 -1.64 -24.18
C LYS A 75 -3.74 -1.95 -25.67
N ARG A 76 -3.68 -0.92 -26.53
CA ARG A 76 -3.56 -1.08 -27.98
C ARG A 76 -2.22 -1.71 -28.41
N GLY A 77 -1.13 -1.37 -27.73
CA GLY A 77 0.21 -1.88 -28.05
C GLY A 77 0.53 -3.27 -27.48
N CYS A 78 -0.19 -3.74 -26.47
CA CYS A 78 0.14 -4.98 -25.75
C CYS A 78 -0.74 -6.19 -26.08
N TYR A 79 -1.61 -6.12 -27.10
CA TYR A 79 -2.46 -7.25 -27.50
C TYR A 79 -1.69 -8.45 -28.07
N SER A 80 -0.41 -8.32 -28.43
CA SER A 80 0.43 -9.42 -28.90
C SER A 80 0.86 -10.41 -27.81
N GLY A 81 0.36 -10.27 -26.59
CA GLY A 81 0.85 -11.01 -25.42
C GLY A 81 2.22 -10.44 -25.03
N GLY A 82 2.31 -9.81 -23.86
CA GLY A 82 3.52 -9.12 -23.42
C GLY A 82 4.77 -10.00 -23.57
N SER A 83 5.56 -9.77 -24.62
CA SER A 83 6.55 -10.71 -25.17
C SER A 83 7.83 -10.87 -24.33
N GLY A 84 7.73 -10.65 -23.01
CA GLY A 84 8.87 -10.68 -22.10
C GLY A 84 8.55 -11.08 -20.66
N ALA A 85 7.29 -11.31 -20.30
CA ALA A 85 6.92 -11.82 -18.97
C ALA A 85 6.31 -13.21 -19.11
N LYS A 86 7.01 -14.24 -18.63
CA LYS A 86 6.46 -15.59 -18.54
C LYS A 86 5.32 -15.60 -17.52
N ILE A 87 4.26 -16.35 -17.80
CA ILE A 87 3.25 -16.66 -16.77
C ILE A 87 3.96 -17.50 -15.72
N ASP A 88 3.96 -17.03 -14.48
CA ASP A 88 4.49 -17.79 -13.37
C ASP A 88 3.50 -18.91 -13.02
N THR A 89 3.95 -20.16 -13.21
CA THR A 89 3.16 -21.36 -12.93
C THR A 89 3.47 -21.97 -11.57
N SER A 90 4.30 -21.31 -10.74
CA SER A 90 4.65 -21.79 -9.42
C SER A 90 3.59 -21.48 -8.35
N SER A 91 3.62 -22.22 -7.24
CA SER A 91 2.65 -22.08 -6.15
C SER A 91 3.08 -21.03 -5.12
N HIS A 92 2.26 -20.00 -4.94
CA HIS A 92 2.47 -18.92 -3.95
C HIS A 92 1.49 -18.99 -2.76
N SER A 93 0.78 -20.11 -2.63
CA SER A 93 -0.21 -20.32 -1.57
C SER A 93 0.44 -20.39 -0.17
N ILE A 94 -0.39 -20.30 0.87
CA ILE A 94 0.04 -20.49 2.25
C ILE A 94 -0.65 -21.73 2.75
N LYS A 95 0.12 -22.69 3.26
CA LYS A 95 -0.42 -23.87 3.91
C LYS A 95 -0.99 -23.44 5.26
N PHE A 96 -2.27 -23.69 5.47
CA PHE A 96 -2.88 -23.59 6.79
C PHE A 96 -2.40 -24.77 7.63
N SER A 97 -2.15 -24.55 8.91
CA SER A 97 -2.13 -25.68 9.85
C SER A 97 -3.50 -26.33 9.78
N SER A 98 -3.57 -27.62 9.48
CA SER A 98 -4.77 -28.38 9.77
C SER A 98 -4.89 -28.37 11.29
N ASP A 99 -5.99 -27.84 11.83
CA ASP A 99 -6.39 -28.19 13.19
C ASP A 99 -6.64 -29.70 13.16
N THR A 100 -5.67 -30.45 13.66
CA THR A 100 -5.86 -31.83 14.08
C THR A 100 -6.47 -31.76 15.48
N ASP A 101 -7.56 -32.51 15.69
CA ASP A 101 -8.30 -32.74 16.94
C ASP A 101 -7.54 -32.48 18.25
#